data_AF-A0A969N8F3-F1
#
_entry.id   AF-A0A969N8F3-F1
#
_cell.length_a   1.000
_cell.length_b   1.000
_cell.length_c   1.000
_cell.angle_alpha   90.00
_cell.angle_beta   90.00
_cell.angle_gamma   90.00
#
_symmetry.space_group_name_H-M   'P 1'
#
loop_
_entity.id
_entity.type
_entity.pdbx_description
1 polymer ?
#
loop_
_entity_poly.entity_id
_entity_poly.type
_entity_poly.pdbx_seq_one_letter_code
_entity_poly.pdbx_strand_id
1 'polypeptide(L)' 'MEITESVAMNHVEMVLNVLQQLRDIGIQIAIDDFGVGYSSLNYLKQFPIDALKIDMSFVSGIPDSK' A
#
# COMPACT_ATOMS: atom_id res chain seq x y z
N MET A 1 3.25 -11.16 0.77
CA MET A 1 1.81 -10.96 0.98
C MET A 1 1.42 -9.64 0.37
N GLU A 2 0.28 -9.57 -0.32
CA GLU A 2 -0.24 -8.33 -0.91
C GLU A 2 -1.58 -7.98 -0.24
N ILE A 3 -1.82 -6.69 0.00
CA ILE A 3 -3.10 -6.16 0.50
C ILE A 3 -3.49 -4.94 -0.31
N THR A 4 -4.79 -4.69 -0.50
CA THR A 4 -5.24 -3.49 -1.21
C THR A 4 -5.23 -2.25 -0.30
N GLU A 5 -5.13 -1.08 -0.90
CA GLU A 5 -5.18 0.21 -0.20
C GLU A 5 -6.43 0.34 0.69
N SER A 6 -7.61 -0.02 0.17
CA SER A 6 -8.88 0.05 0.91
C SER A 6 -8.90 -0.80 2.18
N VAL A 7 -8.27 -1.99 2.15
CA VAL A 7 -8.13 -2.85 3.33
C VAL A 7 -7.17 -2.24 4.32
N ALA A 8 -6.05 -1.67 3.84
CA ALA A 8 -5.08 -0.99 4.69
C ALA A 8 -5.69 0.22 5.42
N MET A 9 -6.59 0.96 4.77
CA MET A 9 -7.12 2.24 5.28
C MET A 9 -8.39 2.14 6.12
N ASN A 10 -9.18 1.06 6.03
CA ASN A 10 -10.42 0.92 6.81
C ASN A 10 -10.16 0.81 8.33
N HIS A 11 -9.08 0.14 8.75
CA HIS A 11 -8.75 -0.09 10.17
C HIS A 11 -7.23 -0.04 10.43
N VAL A 12 -6.63 1.13 10.21
CA VAL A 12 -5.17 1.34 10.21
C VAL A 12 -4.46 0.73 11.42
N GLU A 13 -4.92 0.99 12.66
CA GLU A 13 -4.23 0.48 13.87
C GLU A 13 -4.21 -1.05 13.97
N MET A 14 -5.33 -1.69 13.65
CA MET A 14 -5.43 -3.16 13.64
C MET A 14 -4.52 -3.75 12.56
N VAL A 15 -4.58 -3.18 11.36
CA VAL A 15 -3.78 -3.65 10.22
C VAL A 15 -2.30 -3.49 10.52
N LEU A 16 -1.87 -2.35 11.06
CA LEU A 16 -0.48 -2.12 11.45
C LEU A 16 0.05 -3.19 12.42
N ASN A 17 -0.74 -3.56 13.43
CA ASN A 17 -0.37 -4.60 14.38
C ASN A 17 -0.18 -5.97 13.69
N VAL A 18 -1.13 -6.36 12.84
CA VAL A 18 -1.05 -7.64 12.11
C VAL A 18 0.13 -7.65 11.14
N LEU A 19 0.33 -6.56 10.39
CA LEU A 19 1.44 -6.45 9.44
C LEU A 19 2.80 -6.47 10.15
N GLN A 20 2.91 -5.86 11.34
CA GLN A 20 4.12 -5.94 12.13
C GLN A 20 4.42 -7.39 12.55
N GLN A 21 3.42 -8.13 13.04
CA GLN A 21 3.60 -9.54 13.39
C GLN A 21 4.03 -10.41 12.20
N LEU A 22 3.46 -10.15 11.02
CA LEU A 22 3.84 -10.85 9.78
C LEU A 22 5.27 -10.52 9.36
N ARG A 23 5.68 -9.26 9.48
CA ARG A 23 7.07 -8.86 9.23
C ARG A 23 8.03 -9.53 10.21
N ASP A 24 7.68 -9.62 11.49
CA ASP A 24 8.54 -10.20 12.53
C ASP A 24 8.84 -11.69 12.28
N ILE A 25 7.98 -12.40 11.55
CA ILE A 25 8.21 -13.78 11.09
C ILE A 25 8.85 -13.87 9.69
N GLY A 26 9.27 -12.75 9.11
CA GLY A 26 10.01 -12.67 7.86
C GLY A 26 9.15 -12.61 6.59
N ILE A 27 7.84 -12.31 6.70
CA ILE A 27 6.98 -12.16 5.53
C ILE A 27 7.14 -10.76 4.93
N GLN A 28 7.39 -10.72 3.62
CA GLN A 28 7.38 -9.48 2.86
C GLN A 28 5.95 -9.01 2.57
N ILE A 29 5.71 -7.72 2.67
CA ILE A 29 4.38 -7.10 2.57
C ILE A 29 4.40 -6.06 1.45
N ALA A 30 3.41 -6.13 0.57
CA ALA A 30 3.17 -5.14 -0.47
C ALA A 30 1.76 -4.56 -0.36
N ILE A 31 1.61 -3.27 -0.67
CA ILE A 31 0.31 -2.64 -0.87
C ILE A 31 0.01 -2.57 -2.37
N ASP A 32 -1.18 -3.00 -2.76
CA ASP A 32 -1.71 -3.03 -4.12
C ASP A 32 -2.80 -1.98 -4.35
N ASP A 33 -3.06 -1.70 -5.62
CA ASP A 33 -4.04 -0.74 -6.11
C ASP A 33 -3.86 0.68 -5.55
N PHE A 34 -2.61 1.09 -5.28
CA PHE A 34 -2.36 2.41 -4.72
C PHE A 34 -2.71 3.51 -5.73
N GLY A 35 -3.50 4.50 -5.30
CA GLY A 35 -3.90 5.65 -6.12
C GLY A 35 -5.32 5.59 -6.69
N VAL A 36 -6.07 4.52 -6.39
CA VAL A 36 -7.49 4.38 -6.79
C VAL A 36 -8.44 4.97 -5.73
N GLY A 37 -7.94 5.30 -4.53
CA GLY A 37 -8.75 5.76 -3.40
C GLY A 37 -8.06 6.75 -2.43
N TYR A 38 -8.08 6.41 -1.14
CA TYR A 38 -7.45 7.09 0.02
C TYR A 38 -5.93 7.31 -0.15
N SER A 39 -5.59 8.26 -1.02
CA SER A 39 -4.24 8.55 -1.49
C SER A 39 -3.44 9.46 -0.52
N SER A 40 -3.36 9.10 0.76
CA SER A 40 -2.52 9.85 1.71
C SER A 40 -1.22 9.12 2.01
N LEU A 41 -0.14 9.58 1.36
CA LEU A 41 1.24 9.15 1.62
C LEU A 41 1.64 9.27 3.10
N ASN A 42 0.94 10.08 3.87
CA ASN A 42 1.24 10.30 5.28
C ASN A 42 0.95 9.05 6.15
N TYR A 43 -0.03 8.23 5.75
CA TYR A 43 -0.32 6.97 6.43
C TYR A 43 0.66 5.87 6.00
N LEU A 44 1.03 5.83 4.72
CA LEU A 44 2.01 4.87 4.18
C LEU A 44 3.34 4.86 4.94
N LYS A 45 3.78 6.01 5.46
CA LYS A 45 4.99 6.11 6.29
C LYS A 45 4.96 5.26 7.56
N GLN A 46 3.77 4.93 8.05
CA GLN A 46 3.57 4.13 9.26
C GLN A 46 3.49 2.64 8.94
N PHE A 47 3.19 2.27 7.70
CA PHE A 47 3.01 0.88 7.31
C PHE A 47 4.35 0.15 7.17
N PRO A 48 4.49 -1.05 7.77
CA PRO A 48 5.67 -1.87 7.64
C PRO A 48 5.69 -2.62 6.29
N ILE A 49 5.67 -1.89 5.18
CA ILE A 49 5.65 -2.44 3.81
C ILE A 49 7.05 -2.49 3.19
N ASP A 50 7.26 -3.44 2.28
CA ASP A 50 8.47 -3.62 1.48
C ASP A 50 8.28 -3.10 0.04
N ALA A 51 7.04 -3.11 -0.45
CA ALA A 51 6.70 -2.64 -1.79
C ALA A 51 5.37 -1.88 -1.81
N LEU A 52 5.29 -0.91 -2.72
CA LEU A 52 4.08 -0.18 -3.04
C LEU A 52 3.82 -0.35 -4.54
N LYS A 53 2.70 -0.95 -4.91
CA LYS A 53 2.26 -1.14 -6.29
C LYS A 53 1.27 -0.02 -6.64
N ILE A 54 1.66 0.82 -7.59
CA ILE A 54 0.82 1.90 -8.11
C ILE A 54 -0.14 1.30 -9.13
N ASP A 55 -1.42 1.62 -9.02
CA ASP A 55 -2.42 1.12 -9.96
C ASP A 55 -2.20 1.64 -11.38
N MET A 56 -2.53 0.81 -12.38
CA MET A 56 -2.33 1.14 -13.79
C MET A 56 -3.17 2.37 -14.21
N SER A 57 -4.35 2.59 -13.62
CA SER A 57 -5.18 3.76 -13.94
C SER A 57 -4.46 5.08 -13.62
N PHE A 58 -3.56 5.09 -12.64
CA PHE A 58 -2.76 6.27 -12.29
C PHE A 58 -1.75 6.64 -13.39
N VAL A 59 -1.15 5.63 -14.04
CA VAL A 59 -0.11 5.83 -15.07
C VAL A 59 -0.66 5.88 -16.50
N SER A 60 -1.86 5.34 -16.74
CA SER A 60 -2.49 5.22 -18.06
C SER A 60 -2.72 6.55 -18.80
N GLY A 61 -2.74 7.68 -18.07
CA GLY A 61 -2.93 9.02 -18.62
C GLY A 61 -1.67 9.89 -18.69
N ILE A 62 -0.50 9.36 -18.31
CA ILE A 62 0.74 10.15 -18.32
C ILE A 62 1.18 10.33 -19.77
N PRO A 63 1.23 11.58 -20.30
CA PRO A 63 1.67 11.81 -21.65
C PRO A 63 3.14 11.40 -21.80
N ASP A 64 3.42 10.61 -22.85
CA ASP A 64 4.79 10.36 -23.28
C ASP A 64 5.46 11.71 -23.56
N SER A 65 6.41 12.07 -22.71
CA SER A 65 7.23 13.26 -22.92
C SER A 65 8.19 12.94 -24.05
N LYS A 66 7.80 13.34 -25.27
CA LYS A 66 8.66 13.31 -26.46
C LYS A 66 9.51 14.56 -26.56
#